data_AF-A0A7S0UFZ4-F1
#
_entry.id   AF-A0A7S0UFZ4-F1
#
_cell.length_a   1.000
_cell.length_b   1.000
_cell.length_c   1.000
_cell.angle_alpha   90.00
_cell.angle_beta   90.00
_cell.angle_gamma   90.00
#
_symmetry.space_group_name_H-M   'P 1'
#
loop_
_entity.id
_entity.type
_entity.pdbx_description
1 polymer ?
#
loop_
_entity_poly.entity_id
_entity_poly.type
_entity_poly.pdbx_seq_one_letter_code
_entity_poly.pdbx_strand_id
1 'polypeptide(L)'
;AKGSFQRLFLAFAARVSLKGGVHCGTCLGGGLGLEEQLAAGMTELTDVYFSCAPKDREKIRAVKAEIDKQGYTTWWNQDRGSSQNNPEQLMQDTAQAIDACHVFVCCLSQEYLDNVLASKEVKLAGYWGKCIIPIKIDRLHGSSQEIWPPKHEIGTYLSKLFCIDLTDTKTYPSKMRELSARVEKMLSPGVPSGTMTAGEVKQAQLEDMQPDDVCQLLAKLYIPQEKIECFMTNGVCGKDLLDFTDEDLKGEDLQLTAIQVKKLRKELEKLQSHQQQVRPGHAAAQYALNAEGGGRSADSPAASKSLVDNSLAILARNKEKGDPEQIVSALRACVHDARVQVEGMQVIRNLVWGKAEEQNSVAAAGGIDAIIAG
;
A
#
# COMPACT_ATOMS: atom_id res chain seq x y z
N ALA A 1 24.59 4.95 -36.42
CA ALA A 1 24.92 5.10 -34.98
C ALA A 1 23.84 5.84 -34.16
N LYS A 2 23.02 6.76 -34.70
CA LYS A 2 21.97 7.47 -33.92
C LYS A 2 20.59 6.78 -33.82
N GLY A 3 20.39 5.65 -34.52
CA GLY A 3 19.08 4.95 -34.57
C GLY A 3 18.93 3.75 -33.62
N SER A 4 20.02 3.24 -33.05
CA SER A 4 19.98 2.06 -32.18
C SER A 4 19.54 2.39 -30.76
N PHE A 5 19.88 3.59 -30.27
CA PHE A 5 19.54 4.05 -28.92
C PHE A 5 18.02 4.29 -28.76
N GLN A 6 17.38 4.92 -29.74
CA GLN A 6 15.93 5.14 -29.73
C GLN A 6 15.14 3.83 -29.80
N ARG A 7 15.62 2.82 -30.55
CA ARG A 7 14.93 1.52 -30.67
C ARG A 7 15.12 0.63 -29.46
N LEU A 8 16.29 0.67 -28.79
CA LEU A 8 16.48 -0.01 -27.51
C LEU A 8 15.66 0.67 -26.40
N PHE A 9 15.62 2.00 -26.38
CA PHE A 9 14.90 2.77 -25.37
C PHE A 9 13.38 2.63 -25.49
N LEU A 10 12.82 2.63 -26.71
CA LEU A 10 11.39 2.35 -26.95
C LEU A 10 11.01 0.89 -26.72
N ALA A 11 11.91 -0.07 -27.00
CA ALA A 11 11.66 -1.49 -26.72
C ALA A 11 11.75 -1.82 -25.21
N PHE A 12 12.49 -1.03 -24.43
CA PHE A 12 12.64 -1.19 -22.98
C PHE A 12 11.56 -0.42 -22.20
N ALA A 13 11.21 0.81 -22.61
CA ALA A 13 10.14 1.61 -22.01
C ALA A 13 8.74 1.00 -22.23
N ALA A 14 8.53 0.24 -23.31
CA ALA A 14 7.29 -0.51 -23.53
C ALA A 14 7.16 -1.75 -22.63
N ARG A 15 8.22 -2.15 -21.91
CA ARG A 15 8.26 -3.38 -21.10
C ARG A 15 8.38 -3.14 -19.58
N VAL A 16 8.60 -1.89 -19.16
CA VAL A 16 8.69 -1.50 -17.75
C VAL A 16 7.67 -0.39 -17.47
N SER A 17 6.41 -0.80 -17.40
CA SER A 17 5.40 -0.07 -16.63
C SER A 17 4.86 -1.08 -15.63
N LEU A 18 4.83 -0.69 -14.35
CA LEU A 18 4.58 -1.51 -13.15
C LEU A 18 5.85 -2.02 -12.46
N LYS A 19 6.39 -1.19 -11.54
CA LYS A 19 6.66 -1.54 -10.11
C LYS A 19 7.58 -0.49 -9.47
N GLY A 20 7.02 0.27 -8.53
CA GLY A 20 7.75 1.02 -7.48
C GLY A 20 7.06 0.78 -6.13
N GLY A 21 7.70 0.88 -4.97
CA GLY A 21 9.07 1.27 -4.64
C GLY A 21 9.31 1.08 -3.13
N VAL A 22 10.57 1.24 -2.71
CA VAL A 22 11.03 1.31 -1.31
C VAL A 22 11.75 2.64 -1.16
N HIS A 23 11.44 3.43 -0.13
CA HIS A 23 12.13 4.69 0.17
C HIS A 23 13.10 4.55 1.35
N CYS A 24 14.32 5.02 1.09
CA CYS A 24 15.40 5.24 2.04
C CYS A 24 15.35 6.69 2.52
N GLY A 25 15.41 6.90 3.84
CA GLY A 25 15.46 8.22 4.47
C GLY A 25 16.86 8.53 4.98
N THR A 26 17.31 9.77 4.77
CA THR A 26 18.19 10.53 5.69
C THR A 26 18.40 11.94 5.14
N CYS A 27 18.02 12.96 5.91
CA CYS A 27 18.66 14.27 5.93
C CYS A 27 18.62 14.82 7.37
N LEU A 28 19.78 15.25 7.85
CA LEU A 28 20.06 15.76 9.20
C LEU A 28 19.74 17.25 9.32
N GLY A 29 19.30 17.69 10.52
CA GLY A 29 19.59 19.04 11.04
C GLY A 29 18.49 19.71 11.86
N GLY A 30 18.73 19.87 13.17
CA GLY A 30 18.04 20.85 14.03
C GLY A 30 17.24 20.25 15.18
N GLY A 31 17.79 20.28 16.39
CA GLY A 31 17.26 19.59 17.56
C GLY A 31 15.92 20.12 18.08
N LEU A 32 14.97 19.19 18.18
CA LEU A 32 13.91 19.11 19.19
C LEU A 32 13.68 17.60 19.47
N GLY A 33 13.25 17.25 20.68
CA GLY A 33 13.37 15.93 21.30
C GLY A 33 12.95 14.72 20.43
N LEU A 34 13.73 13.65 20.51
CA LEU A 34 13.56 12.39 19.76
C LEU A 34 12.19 11.71 20.01
N GLU A 35 11.49 12.03 21.10
CA GLU A 35 10.17 11.49 21.41
C GLU A 35 9.04 12.07 20.53
N GLU A 36 9.20 13.28 19.98
CA GLU A 36 8.15 13.93 19.17
C GLU A 36 8.24 13.55 17.68
N GLN A 37 9.43 13.17 17.19
CA GLN A 37 9.62 12.75 15.79
C GLN A 37 9.30 11.26 15.55
N LEU A 38 9.43 10.39 16.56
CA LEU A 38 8.99 9.00 16.43
C LEU A 38 7.46 8.85 16.40
N ALA A 39 6.71 9.80 16.98
CA ALA A 39 5.25 9.85 16.88
C ALA A 39 4.75 10.23 15.48
N ALA A 40 5.58 10.83 14.62
CA ALA A 40 5.17 11.28 13.29
C ALA A 40 5.17 10.17 12.21
N GLY A 41 5.74 9.00 12.49
CA GLY A 41 5.91 7.89 11.53
C GLY A 41 4.92 6.74 11.68
N MET A 42 4.16 6.68 12.77
CA MET A 42 3.03 5.77 12.90
C MET A 42 1.79 6.51 12.40
N THR A 43 1.31 6.15 11.22
CA THR A 43 -0.10 6.39 10.91
C THR A 43 -0.87 5.58 11.93
N GLU A 44 -1.28 6.23 13.02
CA GLU A 44 -2.15 5.60 14.01
C GLU A 44 -3.32 4.99 13.25
N LEU A 45 -3.54 3.69 13.48
CA LEU A 45 -4.64 2.98 12.86
C LEU A 45 -5.91 3.78 13.15
N THR A 46 -6.49 4.30 12.07
CA THR A 46 -7.76 5.03 12.12
C THR A 46 -8.86 4.01 11.93
N ASP A 47 -9.87 3.99 12.78
CA ASP A 47 -11.01 3.11 12.58
C ASP A 47 -11.96 3.68 11.52
N VAL A 48 -12.27 4.98 11.66
CA VAL A 48 -13.29 5.68 10.87
C VAL A 48 -12.74 6.95 10.24
N TYR A 49 -12.84 7.06 8.92
CA TYR A 49 -12.55 8.29 8.19
C TYR A 49 -13.85 9.02 7.86
N PHE A 50 -13.97 10.31 8.22
CA PHE A 50 -15.07 11.17 7.82
C PHE A 50 -14.67 12.06 6.63
N SER A 51 -15.29 11.82 5.48
CA SER A 51 -15.20 12.69 4.31
C SER A 51 -16.33 13.71 4.35
N CYS A 52 -15.99 15.00 4.46
CA CYS A 52 -16.98 16.09 4.58
C CYS A 52 -16.51 17.37 3.88
N ALA A 53 -17.44 18.26 3.53
CA ALA A 53 -17.10 19.56 2.98
C ALA A 53 -16.61 20.52 4.08
N PRO A 54 -15.76 21.52 3.77
CA PRO A 54 -15.27 22.43 4.78
C PRO A 54 -16.32 23.21 5.56
N LYS A 55 -17.47 23.49 4.93
CA LYS A 55 -18.59 24.21 5.56
C LYS A 55 -19.37 23.36 6.55
N ASP A 56 -19.26 22.03 6.48
CA ASP A 56 -20.01 21.09 7.32
C ASP A 56 -19.32 20.77 8.65
N ARG A 57 -18.17 21.40 8.92
CA ARG A 57 -17.29 21.10 10.05
C ARG A 57 -18.03 21.07 11.39
N GLU A 58 -18.91 22.03 11.65
CA GLU A 58 -19.60 22.11 12.94
C GLU A 58 -20.58 20.95 13.15
N LYS A 59 -21.31 20.57 12.10
CA LYS A 59 -22.25 19.44 12.15
C LYS A 59 -21.52 18.12 12.35
N ILE A 60 -20.44 17.91 11.59
CA ILE A 60 -19.68 16.66 11.68
C ILE A 60 -18.85 16.57 12.96
N ARG A 61 -18.44 17.68 13.58
CA ARG A 61 -17.80 17.65 14.91
C ARG A 61 -18.69 16.95 15.94
N ALA A 62 -20.01 17.18 15.91
CA ALA A 62 -20.94 16.51 16.82
C ALA A 62 -21.07 15.00 16.52
N VAL A 63 -21.15 14.63 15.24
CA VAL A 63 -21.20 13.23 14.79
C VAL A 63 -19.92 12.49 15.19
N LYS A 64 -18.75 13.08 14.90
CA LYS A 64 -17.42 12.57 15.25
C LYS A 64 -17.30 12.36 16.75
N ALA A 65 -17.66 13.35 17.56
CA ALA A 65 -17.60 13.25 19.01
C ALA A 65 -18.43 12.09 19.58
N GLU A 66 -19.56 11.74 18.94
CA GLU A 66 -20.38 10.62 19.38
C GLU A 66 -19.79 9.25 19.02
N ILE A 67 -19.05 9.17 17.92
CA ILE A 67 -18.28 7.97 17.53
C ILE A 67 -17.01 7.84 18.38
N ASP A 68 -16.30 8.94 18.63
CA ASP A 68 -15.12 8.99 19.52
C ASP A 68 -15.47 8.51 20.95
N LYS A 69 -16.65 8.89 21.48
CA LYS A 69 -17.14 8.45 22.80
C LYS A 69 -17.27 6.93 22.93
N GLN A 70 -17.36 6.20 21.82
CA GLN A 70 -17.45 4.74 21.80
C GLN A 70 -16.06 4.07 21.76
N GLY A 71 -14.98 4.87 21.77
CA GLY A 71 -13.61 4.39 21.78
C GLY A 71 -13.00 4.16 20.40
N TYR A 72 -13.68 4.55 19.32
CA TYR A 72 -13.14 4.44 17.96
C TYR A 72 -12.22 5.60 17.63
N THR A 73 -11.11 5.33 16.95
CA THR A 73 -10.23 6.38 16.44
C THR A 73 -10.82 6.95 15.15
N THR A 74 -10.98 8.26 15.08
CA THR A 74 -11.58 8.93 13.93
C THR A 74 -10.65 9.96 13.30
N TRP A 75 -10.74 10.10 11.98
CA TRP A 75 -9.95 11.05 11.21
C TRP A 75 -10.82 11.81 10.22
N TRP A 76 -10.45 13.06 9.93
CA TRP A 76 -10.97 13.83 8.80
C TRP A 76 -9.95 14.87 8.33
N ASN A 77 -10.11 15.35 7.10
CA ASN A 77 -9.14 16.21 6.41
C ASN A 77 -8.91 17.58 7.09
N GLN A 78 -9.70 17.91 8.11
CA GLN A 78 -9.64 19.20 8.81
C GLN A 78 -8.92 19.17 10.16
N ASP A 79 -8.49 18.00 10.65
CA ASP A 79 -7.75 17.92 11.92
C ASP A 79 -6.31 18.44 11.81
N ARG A 80 -5.74 18.51 10.61
CA ARG A 80 -4.37 19.06 10.39
C ARG A 80 -4.43 20.50 9.90
N GLY A 81 -4.49 21.43 10.84
CA GLY A 81 -4.45 22.88 10.58
C GLY A 81 -3.22 23.40 9.84
N SER A 82 -2.16 22.60 9.67
CA SER A 82 -0.88 22.97 9.03
C SER A 82 -0.72 22.46 7.60
N SER A 83 -1.32 21.32 7.21
CA SER A 83 -1.21 20.75 5.85
C SER A 83 -2.08 21.47 4.80
N GLN A 84 -3.00 22.34 5.23
CA GLN A 84 -3.89 23.10 4.31
C GLN A 84 -3.13 24.03 3.36
N ASN A 85 -1.91 24.42 3.69
CA ASN A 85 -1.09 25.30 2.85
C ASN A 85 -0.34 24.57 1.73
N ASN A 86 -0.34 23.23 1.72
CA ASN A 86 0.24 22.42 0.64
C ASN A 86 -0.78 21.38 0.14
N PRO A 87 -1.47 21.66 -0.98
CA PRO A 87 -2.49 20.76 -1.54
C PRO A 87 -1.97 19.34 -1.87
N GLU A 88 -0.70 19.20 -2.24
CA GLU A 88 -0.11 17.91 -2.57
C GLU A 88 0.09 17.05 -1.31
N GLN A 89 0.64 17.65 -0.25
CA GLN A 89 0.77 16.99 1.05
C GLN A 89 -0.60 16.63 1.62
N LEU A 90 -1.59 17.53 1.48
CA LEU A 90 -2.96 17.27 1.94
C LEU A 90 -3.56 16.04 1.27
N MET A 91 -3.38 15.91 -0.05
CA MET A 91 -3.84 14.74 -0.81
C MET A 91 -3.12 13.47 -0.38
N GLN A 92 -1.81 13.56 -0.10
CA GLN A 92 -1.02 12.42 0.38
C GLN A 92 -1.46 11.96 1.78
N ASP A 93 -1.61 12.90 2.72
CA ASP A 93 -2.11 12.64 4.07
C ASP A 93 -3.52 12.04 4.03
N THR A 94 -4.38 12.59 3.17
CA THR A 94 -5.74 12.09 2.94
C THR A 94 -5.72 10.66 2.41
N ALA A 95 -4.91 10.37 1.41
CA ALA A 95 -4.77 9.03 0.87
C ALA A 95 -4.27 8.05 1.95
N GLN A 96 -3.28 8.44 2.75
CA GLN A 96 -2.79 7.59 3.84
C GLN A 96 -3.87 7.33 4.89
N ALA A 97 -4.65 8.35 5.27
CA ALA A 97 -5.72 8.19 6.25
C ALA A 97 -6.87 7.30 5.73
N ILE A 98 -7.24 7.42 4.45
CA ILE A 98 -8.23 6.53 3.83
C ILE A 98 -7.67 5.10 3.75
N ASP A 99 -6.37 4.91 3.48
CA ASP A 99 -5.76 3.57 3.43
C ASP A 99 -5.71 2.94 4.82
N ALA A 100 -5.43 3.73 5.85
CA ALA A 100 -5.42 3.29 7.24
C ALA A 100 -6.82 3.00 7.78
N CYS A 101 -7.88 3.63 7.26
CA CYS A 101 -9.23 3.46 7.79
C CYS A 101 -9.88 2.13 7.39
N HIS A 102 -10.74 1.60 8.25
CA HIS A 102 -11.61 0.45 7.91
C HIS A 102 -12.96 0.93 7.38
N VAL A 103 -13.55 1.92 8.05
CA VAL A 103 -14.86 2.49 7.72
C VAL A 103 -14.67 3.89 7.14
N PHE A 104 -15.34 4.16 6.03
CA PHE A 104 -15.32 5.45 5.35
C PHE A 104 -16.73 6.06 5.37
N VAL A 105 -16.90 7.19 6.06
CA VAL A 105 -18.19 7.86 6.22
C VAL A 105 -18.29 9.05 5.26
N CYS A 106 -19.23 8.98 4.31
CA CYS A 106 -19.50 10.07 3.37
C CYS A 106 -20.55 11.02 3.97
N CYS A 107 -20.14 12.26 4.28
CA CYS A 107 -20.99 13.26 4.90
C CYS A 107 -21.69 14.13 3.84
N LEU A 108 -22.86 13.70 3.40
CA LEU A 108 -23.59 14.29 2.28
C LEU A 108 -24.28 15.60 2.66
N SER A 109 -23.87 16.66 1.97
CA SER A 109 -24.48 17.99 1.86
C SER A 109 -24.40 18.44 0.39
N GLN A 110 -25.02 19.56 0.03
CA GLN A 110 -24.88 20.10 -1.32
C GLN A 110 -23.42 20.48 -1.60
N GLU A 111 -22.79 21.15 -0.64
CA GLU A 111 -21.38 21.54 -0.64
C GLU A 111 -20.45 20.35 -0.82
N TYR A 112 -20.78 19.20 -0.23
CA TYR A 112 -20.00 17.97 -0.36
C TYR A 112 -20.06 17.39 -1.77
N LEU A 113 -21.25 17.38 -2.37
CA LEU A 113 -21.43 16.89 -3.74
C LEU A 113 -20.67 17.78 -4.73
N ASP A 114 -20.69 19.09 -4.53
CA ASP A 114 -19.99 20.05 -5.40
C ASP A 114 -18.47 20.10 -5.14
N ASN A 115 -17.96 19.37 -4.14
CA ASN A 115 -16.55 19.38 -3.77
C ASN A 115 -15.72 18.35 -4.57
N VAL A 116 -14.72 18.85 -5.31
CA VAL A 116 -13.81 18.04 -6.13
C VAL A 116 -12.97 17.08 -5.28
N LEU A 117 -12.53 17.49 -4.09
CA LEU A 117 -11.76 16.63 -3.19
C LEU A 117 -12.63 15.49 -2.65
N ALA A 118 -13.85 15.78 -2.24
CA ALA A 118 -14.81 14.75 -1.78
C ALA A 118 -15.03 13.67 -2.85
N SER A 119 -15.18 14.08 -4.13
CA SER A 119 -15.31 13.14 -5.24
C SER A 119 -14.08 12.24 -5.40
N LYS A 120 -12.87 12.80 -5.24
CA LYS A 120 -11.61 12.03 -5.25
C LYS A 120 -11.49 11.07 -4.07
N GLU A 121 -11.86 11.52 -2.87
CA GLU A 121 -11.84 10.71 -1.65
C GLU A 121 -12.80 9.51 -1.76
N VAL A 122 -14.05 9.71 -2.19
CA VAL A 122 -15.02 8.62 -2.40
C VAL A 122 -14.53 7.63 -3.45
N LYS A 123 -13.99 8.13 -4.56
CA LYS A 123 -13.43 7.29 -5.62
C LYS A 123 -12.27 6.44 -5.10
N LEU A 124 -11.39 7.03 -4.30
CA LEU A 124 -10.26 6.33 -3.70
C LEU A 124 -10.71 5.28 -2.68
N ALA A 125 -11.66 5.62 -1.81
CA ALA A 125 -12.25 4.69 -0.85
C ALA A 125 -12.93 3.50 -1.54
N GLY A 126 -13.70 3.76 -2.60
CA GLY A 126 -14.31 2.72 -3.43
C GLY A 126 -13.27 1.85 -4.12
N TYR A 127 -12.22 2.45 -4.67
CA TYR A 127 -11.11 1.75 -5.31
C TYR A 127 -10.36 0.82 -4.35
N TRP A 128 -10.22 1.22 -3.09
CA TRP A 128 -9.59 0.40 -2.04
C TRP A 128 -10.53 -0.56 -1.33
N GLY A 129 -11.81 -0.64 -1.75
CA GLY A 129 -12.78 -1.57 -1.18
C GLY A 129 -13.16 -1.23 0.27
N LYS A 130 -13.10 0.06 0.65
CA LYS A 130 -13.44 0.50 2.01
C LYS A 130 -14.92 0.30 2.29
N CYS A 131 -15.26 0.08 3.56
CA CYS A 131 -16.64 -0.01 4.00
C CYS A 131 -17.28 1.39 4.04
N ILE A 132 -18.01 1.76 2.99
CA ILE A 132 -18.61 3.09 2.86
C ILE A 132 -19.96 3.16 3.60
N ILE A 133 -20.13 4.17 4.47
CA ILE A 133 -21.40 4.54 5.10
C ILE A 133 -21.80 5.95 4.64
N PRO A 134 -22.82 6.10 3.79
CA PRO A 134 -23.37 7.41 3.47
C PRO A 134 -24.23 7.94 4.63
N ILE A 135 -23.96 9.17 5.06
CA ILE A 135 -24.82 9.91 6.00
C ILE A 135 -25.24 11.23 5.37
N LYS A 136 -26.49 11.63 5.53
CA LYS A 136 -27.01 12.90 5.05
C LYS A 136 -27.10 13.88 6.21
N ILE A 137 -26.34 14.96 6.12
CA ILE A 137 -26.18 15.97 7.18
C ILE A 137 -26.76 17.33 6.82
N ASP A 138 -27.12 17.51 5.55
CA ASP A 138 -27.90 18.66 5.09
C ASP A 138 -28.93 18.26 4.03
N ARG A 139 -29.85 19.18 3.75
CA ARG A 139 -30.77 19.08 2.62
C ARG A 139 -29.96 19.22 1.33
N LEU A 140 -30.15 18.28 0.41
CA LEU A 140 -29.56 18.32 -0.92
C LEU A 140 -30.47 19.14 -1.84
N HIS A 141 -29.95 20.22 -2.42
CA HIS A 141 -30.71 21.09 -3.31
C HIS A 141 -30.88 20.42 -4.69
N GLY A 142 -32.01 20.66 -5.36
CA GLY A 142 -32.24 20.14 -6.72
C GLY A 142 -32.66 18.67 -6.81
N SER A 143 -32.72 17.96 -5.68
CA SER A 143 -33.56 16.77 -5.56
C SER A 143 -34.90 17.20 -4.95
N SER A 144 -35.99 16.94 -5.66
CA SER A 144 -37.31 16.89 -5.05
C SER A 144 -37.28 15.77 -3.99
N GLN A 145 -36.81 16.08 -2.79
CA GLN A 145 -36.83 15.34 -1.52
C GLN A 145 -36.50 13.82 -1.47
N GLU A 146 -36.32 13.09 -2.57
CA GLU A 146 -36.45 11.62 -2.55
C GLU A 146 -35.47 10.84 -3.44
N ILE A 147 -34.73 11.47 -4.34
CA ILE A 147 -33.91 10.68 -5.29
C ILE A 147 -32.59 10.28 -4.62
N TRP A 148 -32.62 9.10 -4.00
CA TRP A 148 -31.44 8.33 -3.62
C TRP A 148 -31.12 7.31 -4.73
N PRO A 149 -29.86 7.19 -5.17
CA PRO A 149 -28.70 8.00 -4.81
C PRO A 149 -28.73 9.42 -5.42
N PRO A 150 -27.88 10.35 -4.96
CA PRO A 150 -27.73 11.65 -5.58
C PRO A 150 -27.41 11.51 -7.07
N LYS A 151 -27.99 12.36 -7.93
CA LYS A 151 -27.67 12.43 -9.37
C LYS A 151 -26.32 13.15 -9.58
N HIS A 152 -25.26 12.57 -9.05
CA HIS A 152 -23.90 13.09 -9.07
C HIS A 152 -22.91 11.95 -9.33
N GLU A 153 -21.66 12.25 -9.71
CA GLU A 153 -20.61 11.24 -9.91
C GLU A 153 -20.45 10.35 -8.67
N ILE A 154 -20.41 10.98 -7.48
CA ILE A 154 -20.40 10.30 -6.18
C ILE A 154 -21.55 9.30 -6.04
N GLY A 155 -22.74 9.63 -6.55
CA GLY A 155 -23.93 8.80 -6.43
C GLY A 155 -23.79 7.40 -7.05
N THR A 156 -22.93 7.24 -8.05
CA THR A 156 -22.62 5.93 -8.65
C THR A 156 -22.04 4.95 -7.62
N TYR A 157 -21.12 5.42 -6.77
CA TYR A 157 -20.51 4.64 -5.68
C TYR A 157 -21.49 4.37 -4.53
N LEU A 158 -22.48 5.24 -4.34
CA LEU A 158 -23.44 5.14 -3.23
C LEU A 158 -24.73 4.40 -3.61
N SER A 159 -24.95 4.13 -4.90
CA SER A 159 -26.20 3.60 -5.46
C SER A 159 -26.73 2.32 -4.80
N LYS A 160 -25.82 1.46 -4.29
CA LYS A 160 -26.14 0.19 -3.63
C LYS A 160 -26.12 0.27 -2.10
N LEU A 161 -25.87 1.45 -1.55
CA LEU A 161 -25.72 1.67 -0.12
C LEU A 161 -26.98 2.31 0.46
N PHE A 162 -27.24 2.03 1.74
CA PHE A 162 -28.30 2.69 2.48
C PHE A 162 -27.75 3.96 3.14
N CYS A 163 -28.44 5.08 2.95
CA CYS A 163 -28.09 6.36 3.55
C CYS A 163 -28.76 6.53 4.91
N ILE A 164 -28.01 7.02 5.90
CA ILE A 164 -28.55 7.41 7.21
C ILE A 164 -28.83 8.90 7.19
N ASP A 165 -30.11 9.29 7.30
CA ASP A 165 -30.50 10.70 7.34
C ASP A 165 -30.39 11.26 8.76
N LEU A 166 -29.45 12.20 8.96
CA LEU A 166 -29.20 12.92 10.21
C LEU A 166 -29.76 14.35 10.19
N THR A 167 -30.54 14.73 9.17
CA THR A 167 -31.05 16.11 9.02
C THR A 167 -32.19 16.46 9.98
N ASP A 168 -32.97 15.47 10.43
CA ASP A 168 -34.07 15.70 11.38
C ASP A 168 -33.59 15.54 12.83
N THR A 169 -33.60 16.66 13.55
CA THR A 169 -33.24 16.76 14.98
C THR A 169 -34.06 15.83 15.86
N LYS A 170 -35.33 15.54 15.51
CA LYS A 170 -36.18 14.63 16.29
C LYS A 170 -35.71 13.17 16.20
N THR A 171 -35.31 12.74 15.01
CA THR A 171 -34.83 11.38 14.77
C THR A 171 -33.32 11.22 14.98
N TYR A 172 -32.58 12.32 15.13
CA TYR A 172 -31.13 12.35 15.24
C TYR A 172 -30.57 11.35 16.27
N PRO A 173 -31.07 11.24 17.51
CA PRO A 173 -30.53 10.26 18.47
C PRO A 173 -30.71 8.80 18.02
N SER A 174 -31.81 8.49 17.34
CA SER A 174 -32.05 7.14 16.81
C SER A 174 -31.14 6.84 15.62
N LYS A 175 -30.94 7.83 14.74
CA LYS A 175 -30.12 7.70 13.54
C LYS A 175 -28.62 7.70 13.86
N MET A 176 -28.20 8.40 14.91
CA MET A 176 -26.84 8.29 15.45
C MET A 176 -26.56 6.92 16.05
N ARG A 177 -27.53 6.31 16.76
CA ARG A 177 -27.40 4.92 17.22
C ARG A 177 -27.31 3.94 16.05
N GLU A 178 -28.08 4.17 14.99
CA GLU A 178 -28.00 3.37 13.75
C GLU A 178 -26.62 3.47 13.08
N LEU A 179 -26.05 4.68 12.99
CA LEU A 179 -24.69 4.90 12.49
C LEU A 179 -23.65 4.16 13.34
N SER A 180 -23.74 4.31 14.65
CA SER A 180 -22.85 3.68 15.63
C SER A 180 -22.84 2.16 15.52
N ALA A 181 -24.03 1.54 15.50
CA ALA A 181 -24.17 0.10 15.34
C ALA A 181 -23.62 -0.40 13.99
N ARG A 182 -23.71 0.42 12.94
CA ARG A 182 -23.16 0.07 11.62
C ARG A 182 -21.63 0.16 11.60
N VAL A 183 -21.05 1.17 12.24
CA VAL A 183 -19.60 1.30 12.45
C VAL A 183 -19.09 0.10 13.26
N GLU A 184 -19.71 -0.20 14.40
CA GLU A 184 -19.36 -1.34 15.24
C GLU A 184 -19.42 -2.66 14.47
N LYS A 185 -20.50 -2.90 13.71
CA LYS A 185 -20.65 -4.11 12.89
C LYS A 185 -19.54 -4.24 11.84
N MET A 186 -19.08 -3.14 11.26
CA MET A 186 -18.03 -3.15 10.23
C MET A 186 -16.62 -3.27 10.81
N LEU A 187 -16.40 -2.77 12.03
CA LEU A 187 -15.12 -2.84 12.74
C LEU A 187 -14.95 -4.13 13.55
N SER A 188 -16.05 -4.76 13.95
CA SER A 188 -16.02 -6.03 14.66
C SER A 188 -15.33 -7.06 13.77
N PRO A 189 -14.16 -7.61 14.17
CA PRO A 189 -13.50 -8.67 13.43
C PRO A 189 -14.49 -9.83 13.38
N GLY A 190 -14.99 -10.13 12.18
CA GLY A 190 -16.12 -11.03 12.01
C GLY A 190 -15.90 -12.35 12.73
N VAL A 191 -16.76 -12.63 13.72
CA VAL A 191 -17.23 -13.98 14.00
C VAL A 191 -17.79 -14.51 12.68
N PRO A 192 -17.18 -15.53 12.06
CA PRO A 192 -17.89 -16.30 11.07
C PRO A 192 -19.06 -16.97 11.79
N SER A 193 -20.27 -16.83 11.27
CA SER A 193 -21.37 -17.73 11.62
C SER A 193 -20.99 -19.10 11.06
N GLY A 194 -20.21 -19.85 11.84
CA GLY A 194 -19.42 -21.01 11.44
C GLY A 194 -18.11 -21.00 12.24
N THR A 195 -18.11 -21.67 13.38
CA THR A 195 -17.03 -21.75 14.37
C THR A 195 -15.61 -21.86 13.79
N MET A 196 -14.73 -20.90 14.12
CA MET A 196 -13.38 -21.07 14.69
C MET A 196 -12.92 -19.72 15.29
N THR A 197 -12.38 -19.74 16.50
CA THR A 197 -12.04 -18.57 17.32
C THR A 197 -10.72 -17.92 16.91
N ALA A 198 -10.70 -16.59 16.84
CA ALA A 198 -9.50 -15.77 16.69
C ALA A 198 -8.66 -15.78 17.97
N GLY A 199 -7.72 -16.71 18.02
CA GLY A 199 -6.71 -16.84 19.07
C GLY A 199 -5.87 -18.03 18.68
N GLU A 200 -4.63 -17.78 18.26
CA GLU A 200 -3.73 -18.76 17.64
C GLU A 200 -4.07 -19.10 16.17
N VAL A 201 -3.90 -18.12 15.26
CA VAL A 201 -3.17 -18.48 14.05
C VAL A 201 -1.78 -18.83 14.55
N LYS A 202 -1.58 -20.11 14.88
CA LYS A 202 -0.25 -20.69 15.01
C LYS A 202 0.54 -20.12 13.85
N GLN A 203 1.78 -19.72 14.12
CA GLN A 203 2.74 -19.30 13.12
C GLN A 203 2.99 -20.49 12.17
N ALA A 204 1.96 -20.80 11.37
CA ALA A 204 1.95 -21.81 10.36
C ALA A 204 2.95 -21.30 9.36
N GLN A 205 3.91 -22.15 9.06
CA GLN A 205 4.82 -21.90 7.97
C GLN A 205 3.92 -21.62 6.77
N LEU A 206 4.22 -20.59 5.99
CA LEU A 206 3.39 -20.21 4.85
C LEU A 206 3.15 -21.41 3.91
N GLU A 207 4.09 -22.36 3.90
CA GLU A 207 4.03 -23.65 3.21
C GLU A 207 2.99 -24.64 3.78
N ASP A 208 2.65 -24.56 5.08
CA ASP A 208 1.74 -25.45 5.80
C ASP A 208 0.27 -24.97 5.79
N MET A 209 0.01 -23.74 5.32
CA MET A 209 -1.34 -23.18 5.27
C MET A 209 -2.27 -24.06 4.45
N GLN A 210 -3.36 -24.50 5.07
CA GLN A 210 -4.40 -25.26 4.39
C GLN A 210 -5.25 -24.34 3.49
N PRO A 211 -6.03 -24.90 2.54
CA PRO A 211 -6.88 -24.10 1.66
C PRO A 211 -7.82 -23.14 2.40
N ASP A 212 -8.35 -23.54 3.55
CA ASP A 212 -9.17 -22.68 4.40
C ASP A 212 -8.41 -21.46 4.94
N ASP A 213 -7.15 -21.64 5.34
CA ASP A 213 -6.29 -20.55 5.82
C ASP A 213 -5.95 -19.59 4.68
N VAL A 214 -5.70 -20.11 3.47
CA VAL A 214 -5.49 -19.32 2.26
C VAL A 214 -6.72 -18.47 1.96
N CYS A 215 -7.92 -19.04 2.05
CA CYS A 215 -9.16 -18.32 1.82
C CYS A 215 -9.36 -17.19 2.85
N GLN A 216 -9.05 -17.42 4.12
CA GLN A 216 -9.09 -16.39 5.16
C GLN A 216 -8.09 -15.26 4.90
N LEU A 217 -6.88 -15.60 4.47
CA LEU A 217 -5.86 -14.62 4.08
C LEU A 217 -6.34 -13.75 2.91
N LEU A 218 -6.91 -14.37 1.87
CA LEU A 218 -7.44 -13.64 0.70
C LEU A 218 -8.64 -12.75 1.08
N ALA A 219 -9.52 -13.21 1.96
CA ALA A 219 -10.64 -12.42 2.48
C ALA A 219 -10.15 -11.17 3.23
N LYS A 220 -9.11 -11.32 4.08
CA LYS A 220 -8.48 -10.20 4.80
C LYS A 220 -7.87 -9.16 3.84
N LEU A 221 -7.45 -9.59 2.66
CA LEU A 221 -6.91 -8.72 1.60
C LEU A 221 -8.00 -8.12 0.69
N TYR A 222 -9.28 -8.31 1.04
CA TYR A 222 -10.43 -7.82 0.29
C TYR A 222 -10.46 -8.36 -1.17
N ILE A 223 -10.04 -9.60 -1.35
CA ILE A 223 -10.24 -10.32 -2.62
C ILE A 223 -11.74 -10.70 -2.73
N PRO A 224 -12.39 -10.49 -3.89
CA PRO A 224 -13.80 -10.84 -4.06
C PRO A 224 -14.08 -12.33 -3.77
N GLN A 225 -15.22 -12.60 -3.12
CA GLN A 225 -15.61 -13.95 -2.68
C GLN A 225 -15.61 -14.97 -3.83
N GLU A 226 -16.09 -14.56 -5.01
CA GLU A 226 -16.08 -15.38 -6.24
C GLU A 226 -14.68 -15.86 -6.63
N LYS A 227 -13.64 -15.08 -6.35
CA LYS A 227 -12.25 -15.46 -6.61
C LYS A 227 -11.73 -16.37 -5.49
N ILE A 228 -12.08 -16.08 -4.24
CA ILE A 228 -11.72 -16.93 -3.09
C ILE A 228 -12.28 -18.35 -3.27
N GLU A 229 -13.51 -18.49 -3.76
CA GLU A 229 -14.12 -19.78 -4.08
C GLU A 229 -13.34 -20.57 -5.15
N CYS A 230 -12.69 -19.89 -6.10
CA CYS A 230 -11.78 -20.55 -7.04
C CYS A 230 -10.57 -21.16 -6.32
N PHE A 231 -9.94 -20.44 -5.39
CA PHE A 231 -8.81 -20.98 -4.61
C PHE A 231 -9.25 -22.19 -3.77
N MET A 232 -10.41 -22.11 -3.13
CA MET A 232 -10.96 -23.21 -2.33
C MET A 232 -11.30 -24.44 -3.16
N THR A 233 -12.00 -24.25 -4.28
CA THR A 233 -12.44 -25.34 -5.16
C THR A 233 -11.25 -26.09 -5.78
N ASN A 234 -10.17 -25.37 -6.06
CA ASN A 234 -8.93 -25.94 -6.58
C ASN A 234 -8.00 -26.47 -5.47
N GLY A 235 -8.38 -26.35 -4.20
CA GLY A 235 -7.58 -26.82 -3.07
C GLY A 235 -6.22 -26.13 -2.96
N VAL A 236 -6.13 -24.86 -3.35
CA VAL A 236 -4.86 -24.11 -3.37
C VAL A 236 -4.38 -23.92 -1.93
N CYS A 237 -3.27 -24.58 -1.58
CA CYS A 237 -2.64 -24.43 -0.29
C CYS A 237 -1.59 -23.31 -0.30
N GLY A 238 -0.99 -23.01 0.86
CA GLY A 238 -0.02 -21.92 0.96
C GLY A 238 1.24 -22.13 0.12
N LYS A 239 1.65 -23.39 -0.10
CA LYS A 239 2.74 -23.73 -1.02
C LYS A 239 2.39 -23.38 -2.47
N ASP A 240 1.21 -23.77 -2.94
CA ASP A 240 0.76 -23.46 -4.30
C ASP A 240 0.65 -21.94 -4.51
N LEU A 241 0.18 -21.22 -3.49
CA LEU A 241 0.05 -19.77 -3.50
C LEU A 241 1.40 -19.05 -3.64
N LEU A 242 2.47 -19.64 -3.11
CA LEU A 242 3.84 -19.15 -3.27
C LEU A 242 4.38 -19.38 -4.68
N ASP A 243 4.00 -20.49 -5.31
CA ASP A 243 4.44 -20.88 -6.64
C ASP A 243 3.72 -20.09 -7.76
N PHE A 244 2.53 -19.54 -7.48
CA PHE A 244 1.85 -18.67 -8.43
C PHE A 244 2.70 -17.46 -8.79
N THR A 245 2.84 -17.19 -10.09
CA THR A 245 3.44 -15.99 -10.64
C THR A 245 2.42 -14.85 -10.67
N ASP A 246 2.89 -13.61 -10.90
CA ASP A 246 1.98 -12.47 -11.04
C ASP A 246 1.02 -12.64 -12.22
N GLU A 247 1.43 -13.43 -13.22
CA GLU A 247 0.68 -13.68 -14.43
C GLU A 247 -0.38 -14.76 -14.23
N ASP A 248 -0.11 -15.76 -13.39
CA ASP A 248 -1.13 -16.73 -12.97
C ASP A 248 -2.25 -16.05 -12.17
N LEU A 249 -1.87 -15.15 -11.25
CA LEU A 249 -2.82 -14.40 -10.42
C LEU A 249 -3.68 -13.42 -11.26
N LYS A 250 -3.12 -12.84 -12.32
CA LYS A 250 -3.84 -11.95 -13.26
C LYS A 250 -4.52 -12.70 -14.41
N GLY A 251 -4.24 -13.99 -14.57
CA GLY A 251 -4.70 -14.81 -15.68
C GLY A 251 -6.22 -14.92 -15.76
N GLU A 252 -6.71 -15.56 -16.82
CA GLU A 252 -8.15 -15.65 -17.10
C GLU A 252 -8.95 -16.33 -15.98
N ASP A 253 -8.30 -17.21 -15.21
CA ASP A 253 -8.93 -17.96 -14.13
C ASP A 253 -9.15 -17.09 -12.88
N LEU A 254 -8.10 -16.42 -12.40
CA LEU A 254 -8.13 -15.69 -11.13
C LEU A 254 -8.47 -14.21 -11.30
N GLN A 255 -8.06 -13.59 -12.41
CA GLN A 255 -8.36 -12.21 -12.80
C GLN A 255 -8.13 -11.19 -11.66
N LEU A 256 -7.12 -11.39 -10.82
CA LEU A 256 -6.80 -10.42 -9.77
C LEU A 256 -6.26 -9.14 -10.41
N THR A 257 -6.68 -8.00 -9.86
CA THR A 257 -6.13 -6.71 -10.29
C THR A 257 -4.65 -6.59 -9.87
N ALA A 258 -3.87 -5.77 -10.60
CA ALA A 258 -2.45 -5.55 -10.27
C ALA A 258 -2.24 -5.09 -8.81
N ILE A 259 -3.20 -4.36 -8.23
CA ILE A 259 -3.15 -3.94 -6.83
C ILE A 259 -3.37 -5.11 -5.88
N GLN A 260 -4.37 -5.94 -6.14
CA GLN A 260 -4.64 -7.12 -5.33
C GLN A 260 -3.44 -8.07 -5.32
N VAL A 261 -2.84 -8.30 -6.50
CA VAL A 261 -1.58 -9.07 -6.62
C VAL A 261 -0.47 -8.44 -5.78
N LYS A 262 -0.26 -7.12 -5.87
CA LYS A 262 0.75 -6.42 -5.08
C LYS A 262 0.50 -6.52 -3.56
N LYS A 263 -0.75 -6.40 -3.12
CA LYS A 263 -1.14 -6.55 -1.71
C LYS A 263 -0.88 -7.98 -1.22
N LEU A 264 -1.29 -8.98 -2.01
CA LEU A 264 -1.05 -10.39 -1.71
C LEU A 264 0.45 -10.69 -1.58
N ARG A 265 1.28 -10.27 -2.55
CA ARG A 265 2.73 -10.45 -2.50
C ARG A 265 3.36 -9.84 -1.26
N LYS A 266 2.99 -8.60 -0.94
CA LYS A 266 3.51 -7.90 0.24
C LYS A 266 3.15 -8.65 1.54
N GLU A 267 1.95 -9.21 1.62
CA GLU A 267 1.55 -9.98 2.79
C GLU A 267 2.26 -11.34 2.86
N LEU A 268 2.45 -12.03 1.73
CA LEU A 268 3.24 -13.27 1.66
C LEU A 268 4.70 -13.04 2.08
N GLU A 269 5.33 -11.96 1.62
CA GLU A 269 6.71 -11.58 1.99
C GLU A 269 6.85 -11.26 3.49
N LYS A 270 5.84 -10.60 4.08
CA LYS A 270 5.79 -10.41 5.54
C LYS A 270 5.72 -11.75 6.26
N LEU A 271 4.87 -12.67 5.82
CA LEU A 271 4.74 -13.98 6.47
C LEU A 271 6.05 -14.78 6.37
N GLN A 272 6.74 -14.73 5.22
CA GLN A 272 8.05 -15.37 5.04
C GLN A 272 9.15 -14.74 5.91
N SER A 273 9.22 -13.41 6.02
CA SER A 273 10.24 -12.74 6.82
C SER A 273 10.09 -12.98 8.33
N HIS A 274 8.86 -13.10 8.84
CA HIS A 274 8.61 -13.49 10.23
C HIS A 274 9.04 -14.93 10.52
N GLN A 275 8.99 -15.83 9.53
CA GLN A 275 9.44 -17.21 9.68
C GLN A 275 10.98 -17.30 9.81
N GLN A 276 11.72 -16.41 9.15
CA GLN A 276 13.18 -16.36 9.25
C GLN A 276 13.67 -15.79 10.59
N GLN A 277 12.92 -14.86 11.20
CA GLN A 277 13.30 -14.24 12.47
C GLN A 277 13.03 -15.11 13.71
N VAL A 278 12.18 -16.13 13.63
CA VAL A 278 11.84 -17.02 14.77
C VAL A 278 12.75 -18.27 14.85
N ARG A 279 13.80 -18.37 14.03
CA ARG A 279 14.85 -19.38 14.17
C ARG A 279 16.16 -18.96 14.91
N PRO A 280 16.17 -18.12 15.97
CA PRO A 280 17.38 -17.95 16.78
C PRO A 280 17.39 -19.03 17.87
N GLY A 281 17.89 -20.23 17.56
CA GLY A 281 18.10 -21.23 18.61
C GLY A 281 18.59 -22.61 18.22
N HIS A 282 18.39 -23.06 16.97
CA HIS A 282 18.81 -24.42 16.59
C HIS A 282 20.19 -24.48 15.91
N ALA A 283 20.71 -23.36 15.39
CA ALA A 283 22.05 -23.34 14.79
C ALA A 283 23.20 -23.37 15.83
N ALA A 284 22.95 -23.03 17.10
CA ALA A 284 24.00 -23.02 18.13
C ALA A 284 24.20 -24.38 18.83
N ALA A 285 23.21 -25.28 18.80
CA ALA A 285 23.30 -26.59 19.45
C ALA A 285 23.89 -27.69 18.55
N GLN A 286 23.93 -27.49 17.22
CA GLN A 286 24.42 -28.50 16.27
C GLN A 286 25.91 -28.34 15.88
N TYR A 287 26.55 -27.25 16.30
CA TYR A 287 28.00 -27.04 16.09
C TYR A 287 28.89 -27.54 17.24
N ALA A 288 28.32 -28.04 18.34
CA ALA A 288 29.09 -28.59 19.46
C ALA A 288 29.35 -30.11 19.37
N LEU A 289 28.86 -30.81 18.34
CA LEU A 289 28.99 -32.28 18.23
C LEU A 289 29.65 -32.80 16.94
N ASN A 290 30.05 -31.94 16.00
CA ASN A 290 30.69 -32.38 14.74
C ASN A 290 32.07 -31.75 14.52
N ALA A 291 32.91 -31.75 15.55
CA ALA A 291 34.30 -31.31 15.45
C ALA A 291 35.29 -32.46 15.22
N GLU A 292 34.94 -33.50 14.46
CA GLU A 292 35.90 -34.45 13.87
C GLU A 292 35.35 -34.97 12.54
N GLY A 293 35.90 -34.50 11.40
CA GLY A 293 35.55 -35.04 10.08
C GLY A 293 35.65 -34.01 8.97
N GLY A 294 36.81 -33.94 8.31
CA GLY A 294 37.06 -33.04 7.20
C GLY A 294 36.22 -33.31 5.95
N GLY A 295 35.74 -32.24 5.31
CA GLY A 295 35.15 -32.24 3.98
C GLY A 295 35.17 -30.82 3.42
N ARG A 296 36.01 -30.58 2.41
CA ARG A 296 36.15 -29.29 1.72
C ARG A 296 34.89 -28.99 0.89
N SER A 297 34.26 -27.84 1.12
CA SER A 297 33.49 -27.12 0.09
C SER A 297 33.87 -25.64 0.18
N ALA A 298 34.22 -25.06 -0.97
CA ALA A 298 34.80 -23.74 -1.09
C ALA A 298 33.76 -22.75 -1.60
N ASP A 299 33.20 -21.95 -0.68
CA ASP A 299 32.67 -20.62 -1.01
C ASP A 299 33.47 -19.60 -0.20
N SER A 300 34.49 -19.04 -0.85
CA SER A 300 35.44 -18.13 -0.22
C SER A 300 34.88 -16.69 -0.25
N PRO A 301 34.72 -16.02 0.91
CA PRO A 301 34.27 -14.63 0.98
C PRO A 301 35.21 -13.62 0.25
N ALA A 302 36.40 -14.05 -0.16
CA ALA A 302 37.32 -13.24 -0.96
C ALA A 302 36.81 -12.95 -2.39
N ALA A 303 36.04 -13.87 -2.99
CA ALA A 303 35.53 -13.70 -4.36
C ALA A 303 34.44 -12.62 -4.44
N SER A 304 33.54 -12.57 -3.45
CA SER A 304 32.48 -11.55 -3.39
C SER A 304 33.04 -10.15 -3.17
N LYS A 305 34.11 -10.02 -2.39
CA LYS A 305 34.77 -8.72 -2.16
C LYS A 305 35.40 -8.17 -3.45
N SER A 306 36.05 -9.05 -4.22
CA SER A 306 36.66 -8.68 -5.50
C SER A 306 35.64 -8.22 -6.55
N LEU A 307 34.42 -8.76 -6.55
CA LEU A 307 33.38 -8.39 -7.52
C LEU A 307 32.83 -6.99 -7.25
N VAL A 308 32.60 -6.64 -5.98
CA VAL A 308 32.11 -5.32 -5.59
C VAL A 308 33.14 -4.24 -5.89
N ASP A 309 34.41 -4.48 -5.57
CA ASP A 309 35.49 -3.52 -5.83
C ASP A 309 35.67 -3.27 -7.34
N ASN A 310 35.52 -4.31 -8.17
CA ASN A 310 35.53 -4.18 -9.63
C ASN A 310 34.34 -3.35 -10.14
N SER A 311 33.13 -3.59 -9.61
CA SER A 311 31.93 -2.85 -10.02
C SER A 311 32.02 -1.36 -9.64
N LEU A 312 32.54 -1.05 -8.45
CA LEU A 312 32.80 0.34 -8.03
C LEU A 312 33.84 1.03 -8.92
N ALA A 313 34.91 0.33 -9.31
CA ALA A 313 35.92 0.87 -10.21
C ALA A 313 35.35 1.19 -11.62
N ILE A 314 34.45 0.35 -12.14
CA ILE A 314 33.75 0.59 -13.41
C ILE A 314 32.87 1.84 -13.29
N LEU A 315 32.09 1.97 -12.21
CA LEU A 315 31.23 3.13 -11.99
C LEU A 315 32.04 4.43 -11.86
N ALA A 316 33.15 4.41 -11.13
CA ALA A 316 34.02 5.57 -10.97
C ALA A 316 34.60 6.07 -12.31
N ARG A 317 35.00 5.17 -13.21
CA ARG A 317 35.51 5.51 -14.55
C ARG A 317 34.45 6.14 -15.46
N ASN A 318 33.18 5.86 -15.21
CA ASN A 318 32.07 6.22 -16.09
C ASN A 318 31.31 7.50 -15.64
N LYS A 319 31.81 8.24 -14.64
CA LYS A 319 31.13 9.40 -14.01
C LYS A 319 30.78 10.57 -14.93
N GLU A 320 31.53 10.81 -16.01
CA GLU A 320 31.39 12.04 -16.81
C GLU A 320 30.82 11.82 -18.21
N LYS A 321 31.22 10.74 -18.89
CA LYS A 321 30.81 10.42 -20.28
C LYS A 321 30.61 8.92 -20.50
N GLY A 322 30.36 8.20 -19.41
CA GLY A 322 30.45 6.76 -19.37
C GLY A 322 29.56 6.01 -20.34
N ASP A 323 29.95 4.76 -20.59
CA ASP A 323 29.21 3.80 -21.39
C ASP A 323 28.04 3.23 -20.58
N PRO A 324 26.78 3.46 -21.00
CA PRO A 324 25.60 2.96 -20.30
C PRO A 324 25.60 1.45 -20.09
N GLU A 325 26.16 0.67 -21.03
CA GLU A 325 26.18 -0.80 -20.92
C GLU A 325 27.11 -1.25 -19.78
N GLN A 326 28.25 -0.58 -19.61
CA GLN A 326 29.18 -0.87 -18.51
C GLN A 326 28.59 -0.50 -17.15
N ILE A 327 27.82 0.59 -17.08
CA ILE A 327 27.15 1.03 -15.85
C ILE A 327 26.07 0.03 -15.44
N VAL A 328 25.21 -0.39 -16.38
CA VAL A 328 24.16 -1.38 -16.12
C VAL A 328 24.76 -2.73 -15.75
N SER A 329 25.82 -3.16 -16.45
CA SER A 329 26.51 -4.42 -16.13
C SER A 329 27.11 -4.41 -14.71
N ALA A 330 27.71 -3.29 -14.28
CA ALA A 330 28.26 -3.15 -12.93
C ALA A 330 27.17 -3.16 -11.85
N LEU A 331 26.02 -2.53 -12.12
CA LEU A 331 24.88 -2.50 -11.18
C LEU A 331 24.21 -3.87 -11.03
N ARG A 332 24.05 -4.60 -12.14
CA ARG A 332 23.48 -5.96 -12.12
C ARG A 332 24.38 -6.97 -11.40
N ALA A 333 25.70 -6.86 -11.57
CA ALA A 333 26.66 -7.75 -10.91
C ALA A 333 26.60 -7.67 -9.38
N CYS A 334 26.15 -6.53 -8.83
CA CYS A 334 26.10 -6.27 -7.40
C CYS A 334 24.78 -5.62 -6.97
N VAL A 335 23.65 -6.15 -7.44
CA VAL A 335 22.32 -5.55 -7.23
C VAL A 335 21.98 -5.34 -5.74
N HIS A 336 22.51 -6.19 -4.86
CA HIS A 336 22.25 -6.13 -3.41
C HIS A 336 23.30 -5.31 -2.61
N ASP A 337 24.40 -4.83 -3.22
CA ASP A 337 25.40 -4.03 -2.50
C ASP A 337 25.02 -2.55 -2.51
N ALA A 338 24.73 -2.00 -1.33
CA ALA A 338 24.28 -0.62 -1.17
C ALA A 338 25.27 0.43 -1.69
N ARG A 339 26.59 0.16 -1.67
CA ARG A 339 27.60 1.13 -2.14
C ARG A 339 27.60 1.21 -3.66
N VAL A 340 27.47 0.07 -4.34
CA VAL A 340 27.37 0.02 -5.80
C VAL A 340 26.09 0.73 -6.26
N GLN A 341 24.98 0.54 -5.55
CA GLN A 341 23.71 1.22 -5.83
C GLN A 341 23.83 2.73 -5.73
N VAL A 342 24.36 3.24 -4.61
CA VAL A 342 24.54 4.69 -4.39
C VAL A 342 25.42 5.31 -5.48
N GLU A 343 26.54 4.67 -5.80
CA GLU A 343 27.49 5.23 -6.76
C GLU A 343 26.98 5.12 -8.20
N GLY A 344 26.22 4.07 -8.54
CA GLY A 344 25.55 3.93 -9.82
C GLY A 344 24.49 5.00 -10.04
N MET A 345 23.68 5.30 -9.01
CA MET A 345 22.68 6.37 -9.09
C MET A 345 23.33 7.73 -9.34
N GLN A 346 24.47 8.00 -8.71
CA GLN A 346 25.20 9.26 -8.91
C GLN A 346 25.75 9.38 -10.34
N VAL A 347 26.29 8.29 -10.90
CA VAL A 347 26.77 8.25 -12.29
C VAL A 347 25.61 8.48 -13.28
N ILE A 348 24.47 7.80 -13.08
CA ILE A 348 23.29 7.97 -13.94
C ILE A 348 22.76 9.40 -13.86
N ARG A 349 22.69 9.97 -12.65
CA ARG A 349 22.28 11.36 -12.44
C ARG A 349 23.17 12.32 -13.22
N ASN A 350 24.49 12.14 -13.17
CA ASN A 350 25.44 12.99 -13.89
C ASN A 350 25.28 12.90 -15.41
N LEU A 351 25.02 11.71 -15.94
CA LEU A 351 24.85 11.49 -17.39
C LEU A 351 23.57 12.14 -17.94
N VAL A 352 22.55 12.19 -17.10
CA VAL A 352 21.21 12.71 -17.44
C VAL A 352 21.11 14.22 -17.15
N TRP A 353 21.99 14.77 -16.31
CA TRP A 353 21.98 16.19 -15.95
C TRP A 353 22.30 17.08 -17.16
N GLY A 354 21.37 18.00 -17.48
CA GLY A 354 21.54 18.95 -18.58
C GLY A 354 20.98 18.48 -19.94
N LYS A 355 20.35 17.31 -19.99
CA LYS A 355 19.70 16.78 -21.20
C LYS A 355 18.23 16.47 -20.93
N ALA A 356 17.36 17.45 -21.23
CA ALA A 356 15.93 17.40 -20.90
C ALA A 356 15.20 16.16 -21.45
N GLU A 357 15.57 15.67 -22.65
CA GLU A 357 14.98 14.46 -23.22
C GLU A 357 15.32 13.20 -22.42
N GLU A 358 16.55 13.09 -21.91
CA GLU A 358 17.00 11.96 -21.10
C GLU A 358 16.41 12.04 -19.69
N GLN A 359 16.22 13.24 -19.14
CA GLN A 359 15.52 13.47 -17.86
C GLN A 359 14.05 13.04 -17.92
N ASN A 360 13.35 13.44 -18.97
CA ASN A 360 11.96 13.03 -19.19
C ASN A 360 11.84 11.52 -19.38
N SER A 361 12.83 10.91 -20.00
CA SER A 361 12.91 9.47 -20.23
C SER A 361 13.15 8.69 -18.93
N VAL A 362 14.01 9.17 -18.03
CA VAL A 362 14.20 8.58 -16.68
C VAL A 362 12.96 8.79 -15.80
N ALA A 363 12.34 9.96 -15.86
CA ALA A 363 11.10 10.24 -15.15
C ALA A 363 9.95 9.33 -15.63
N ALA A 364 9.83 9.13 -16.95
CA ALA A 364 8.85 8.23 -17.55
C ALA A 364 9.07 6.76 -17.18
N ALA A 365 10.31 6.36 -16.92
CA ALA A 365 10.66 5.02 -16.45
C ALA A 365 10.36 4.79 -14.96
N GLY A 366 9.91 5.80 -14.21
CA GLY A 366 9.66 5.69 -12.77
C GLY A 366 10.89 5.98 -11.89
N GLY A 367 11.90 6.66 -12.45
CA GLY A 367 13.12 7.05 -11.74
C GLY A 367 14.31 6.10 -11.99
N ILE A 368 15.48 6.47 -11.47
CA ILE A 368 16.73 5.71 -11.67
C ILE A 368 16.63 4.29 -11.07
N ASP A 369 15.93 4.14 -9.96
CA ASP A 369 15.75 2.85 -9.27
C ASP A 369 15.02 1.83 -10.15
N ALA A 370 14.06 2.29 -10.97
CA ALA A 370 13.32 1.44 -11.89
C ALA A 370 14.16 0.98 -13.10
N ILE A 371 15.18 1.76 -13.48
CA ILE A 371 16.12 1.40 -14.55
C ILE A 371 17.10 0.31 -14.07
N ILE A 372 17.46 0.32 -12.79
CA ILE A 372 18.40 -0.64 -12.20
C ILE A 372 17.73 -1.98 -11.90
N ALA A 373 16.43 -1.97 -11.57
CA ALA A 373 15.66 -3.15 -11.19
C ALA A 373 15.19 -4.05 -12.36
N GLY A 374 15.42 -3.63 -13.62
CA GLY A 374 15.09 -4.39 -14.84
C GLY A 374 16.32 -4.90 -15.58
#